data_AF-A0A958IAW2-F1
#
_entry.id   AF-A0A958IAW2-F1
#
_cell.length_a   1.000
_cell.length_b   1.000
_cell.length_c   1.000
_cell.angle_alpha   90.00
_cell.angle_beta   90.00
_cell.angle_gamma   90.00
#
_symmetry.space_group_name_H-M   'P 1'
#
loop_
_entity.id
_entity.type
_entity.pdbx_description
1 polymer ?
#
loop_
_entity_poly.entity_id
_entity_poly.type
_entity_poly.pdbx_seq_one_letter_code
_entity_poly.pdbx_strand_id
1 'polypeptide(L)'
;MRSGIILSFLFFLAVACTPPKMPIPTPEEALVARGRDLFLNETFAGNGRTCGTCHPPENNFTLDAAFIAGLPPNDPLFVAENNPDLANNFENPTLMRQFSMIVENLDGFDSLATKFTMRGIPHVLGMRHSIASQDGPRTGWSGDGAPGDGSLKSFATGAVIQHFTKTLNRVPGRDFRLPTEDELVALEAFQLSLGRQEELTLPLPLKSVVALRGQELFNSPAEGKCFACHFNAGANVAPALFGPDALNLNFNTGVEDLPDQPGDLTGERIPFDDGFGIPGDTTFNIPSLIESADTGPFFHNNAVETIEGAVAFYDGDAFNESPAAQLIIAATGTGIEIDGTQIVAIAAFLRVINTLENIRETTELLTLLVENRFLGGRTPVEILKRAARETEDAIDVLRGGALHPLAVKDLRKAYGLIQNAIKDNYRNQRTLSEAAIKRLRKARSFIIE
;
A
#
# COMPACT_ATOMS: atom_id res chain seq x y z
N MET A 1 88.10 -8.57 -0.12
CA MET A 1 86.95 -8.58 -1.05
C MET A 1 85.69 -8.41 -0.21
N ARG A 2 84.92 -7.35 -0.46
CA ARG A 2 83.77 -6.93 0.37
C ARG A 2 82.55 -7.78 0.03
N SER A 3 81.96 -8.43 1.03
CA SER A 3 80.65 -9.09 0.95
C SER A 3 79.54 -8.05 0.99
N GLY A 4 78.71 -8.00 -0.06
CA GLY A 4 77.53 -7.14 -0.14
C GLY A 4 76.29 -7.82 0.42
N ILE A 5 75.58 -7.16 1.32
CA ILE A 5 74.25 -7.54 1.79
C ILE A 5 73.24 -6.74 0.96
N ILE A 6 72.37 -7.43 0.22
CA ILE A 6 71.27 -6.83 -0.55
C ILE A 6 70.06 -6.70 0.40
N LEU A 7 69.66 -5.47 0.71
CA LEU A 7 68.42 -5.18 1.44
C LEU A 7 67.28 -5.05 0.42
N SER A 8 66.37 -6.02 0.39
CA SER A 8 65.20 -5.98 -0.49
C SER A 8 64.11 -5.11 0.15
N PHE A 9 63.89 -3.91 -0.39
CA PHE A 9 62.75 -3.07 -0.03
C PHE A 9 61.49 -3.59 -0.74
N LEU A 10 60.55 -4.19 0.00
CA LEU A 10 59.18 -4.39 -0.49
C LEU A 10 58.48 -3.03 -0.56
N PHE A 11 58.26 -2.53 -1.77
CA PHE A 11 57.30 -1.44 -2.03
C PHE A 11 55.88 -2.00 -1.89
N PHE A 12 55.20 -1.70 -0.79
CA PHE A 12 53.75 -1.81 -0.72
C PHE A 12 53.16 -0.69 -1.58
N LEU A 13 52.73 -1.01 -2.81
CA LEU A 13 51.82 -0.13 -3.55
C LEU A 13 50.48 -0.14 -2.79
N ALA A 14 50.23 0.90 -2.00
CA ALA A 14 48.89 1.21 -1.54
C ALA A 14 48.08 1.62 -2.78
N VAL A 15 47.31 0.68 -3.33
CA VAL A 15 46.25 1.01 -4.29
C VAL A 15 45.26 1.89 -3.52
N ALA A 16 45.34 3.20 -3.73
CA ALA A 16 44.34 4.13 -3.25
C ALA A 16 43.02 3.78 -3.95
N CYS A 17 42.18 3.01 -3.27
CA CYS A 17 40.83 2.72 -3.72
C CYS A 17 40.08 4.06 -3.63
N THR A 18 39.97 4.78 -4.75
CA THR A 18 39.10 5.96 -4.80
C THR A 18 37.70 5.49 -4.43
N PRO A 19 37.05 6.07 -3.40
CA PRO A 19 35.69 5.68 -3.06
C PRO A 19 34.83 5.87 -4.30
N PRO A 20 33.89 4.94 -4.58
CA PRO A 20 33.01 5.08 -5.73
C PRO A 20 32.34 6.46 -5.68
N LYS A 21 32.38 7.17 -6.80
CA LYS A 21 31.78 8.50 -6.91
C LYS A 21 30.29 8.35 -6.58
N MET A 22 29.82 9.10 -5.57
CA MET A 22 28.41 9.05 -5.21
C MET A 22 27.56 9.52 -6.39
N PRO A 23 26.45 8.83 -6.69
CA PRO A 23 25.54 9.23 -7.76
C PRO A 23 24.95 10.62 -7.46
N ILE A 24 24.89 11.47 -8.46
CA ILE A 24 24.22 12.78 -8.36
C ILE A 24 22.76 12.56 -8.73
N PRO A 25 21.79 12.91 -7.87
CA PRO A 25 20.37 12.73 -8.18
C PRO A 25 19.93 13.67 -9.31
N THR A 26 18.99 13.22 -10.12
CA THR A 26 18.20 14.13 -10.97
C THR A 26 17.33 15.05 -10.09
N PRO A 27 16.81 16.17 -10.63
CA PRO A 27 15.87 17.01 -9.88
C PRO A 27 14.64 16.26 -9.38
N GLU A 28 14.12 15.32 -10.19
CA GLU A 28 12.98 14.47 -9.82
C GLU A 28 13.35 13.51 -8.67
N GLU A 29 14.49 12.83 -8.77
CA GLU A 29 14.99 11.94 -7.71
C GLU A 29 15.20 12.69 -6.39
N ALA A 30 15.73 13.93 -6.44
CA ALA A 30 15.90 14.77 -5.27
C ALA A 30 14.55 15.21 -4.67
N LEU A 31 13.55 15.50 -5.50
CA LEU A 31 12.21 15.87 -5.06
C LEU A 31 11.51 14.70 -4.35
N VAL A 32 11.57 13.49 -4.93
CA VAL A 32 11.05 12.26 -4.32
C VAL A 32 11.75 11.97 -2.99
N ALA A 33 13.08 12.15 -2.91
CA ALA A 33 13.82 11.96 -1.66
C ALA A 33 13.40 12.96 -0.57
N ARG A 34 13.16 14.22 -0.92
CA ARG A 34 12.61 15.23 0.00
C ARG A 34 11.21 14.86 0.46
N GLY A 35 10.34 14.42 -0.45
CA GLY A 35 8.99 13.97 -0.13
C GLY A 35 8.97 12.80 0.84
N ARG A 36 9.86 11.83 0.63
CA ARG A 36 10.06 10.70 1.54
C ARG A 36 10.44 11.16 2.95
N ASP A 37 11.40 12.09 3.05
CA ASP A 37 11.86 12.60 4.35
C ASP A 37 10.71 13.30 5.10
N LEU A 38 9.94 14.14 4.39
CA LEU A 38 8.73 14.76 4.96
C LEU A 38 7.71 13.71 5.41
N PHE A 39 7.40 12.74 4.55
CA PHE A 39 6.40 11.71 4.84
C PHE A 39 6.73 10.89 6.10
N LEU A 40 8.01 10.59 6.33
CA LEU A 40 8.41 9.74 7.44
C LEU A 40 8.85 10.48 8.70
N ASN A 41 9.38 11.69 8.57
CA ASN A 41 10.06 12.38 9.66
C ASN A 41 9.42 13.72 10.04
N GLU A 42 8.61 14.34 9.17
CA GLU A 42 7.98 15.63 9.51
C GLU A 42 6.73 15.42 10.35
N THR A 43 6.70 16.13 11.48
CA THR A 43 5.59 16.09 12.46
C THR A 43 4.64 17.26 12.31
N PHE A 44 4.95 18.19 11.40
CA PHE A 44 4.23 19.44 11.17
C PHE A 44 3.96 20.20 12.47
N ALA A 45 4.94 20.20 13.38
CA ALA A 45 4.84 20.80 14.72
C ALA A 45 3.59 20.32 15.50
N GLY A 46 3.11 19.11 15.23
CA GLY A 46 1.90 18.51 15.75
C GLY A 46 2.11 17.65 16.99
N ASN A 47 1.30 16.61 17.12
CA ASN A 47 1.24 15.68 18.25
C ASN A 47 2.32 14.58 18.23
N GLY A 48 3.26 14.63 17.29
CA GLY A 48 4.36 13.68 17.16
C GLY A 48 4.14 12.58 16.13
N ARG A 49 2.93 12.45 15.57
CA ARG A 49 2.68 11.59 14.41
C ARG A 49 3.42 12.12 13.16
N THR A 50 3.76 11.22 12.27
CA THR A 50 4.16 11.50 10.88
C THR A 50 3.23 10.73 9.95
N CYS A 51 3.28 10.95 8.63
CA CYS A 51 2.46 10.16 7.70
C CYS A 51 2.82 8.66 7.82
N GLY A 52 4.10 8.37 8.06
CA GLY A 52 4.62 7.03 8.32
C GLY A 52 4.08 6.34 9.58
N THR A 53 3.45 7.05 10.52
CA THR A 53 2.79 6.43 11.69
C THR A 53 1.61 5.55 11.27
N CYS A 54 0.81 6.00 10.30
CA CYS A 54 -0.31 5.24 9.75
C CYS A 54 0.02 4.54 8.43
N HIS A 55 1.04 5.03 7.71
CA HIS A 55 1.49 4.46 6.45
C HIS A 55 2.95 3.96 6.55
N PRO A 56 3.24 2.97 7.41
CA PRO A 56 4.59 2.47 7.63
C PRO A 56 5.12 1.72 6.38
N PRO A 57 6.30 2.08 5.85
CA PRO A 57 6.90 1.40 4.69
C PRO A 57 7.16 -0.11 4.89
N GLU A 58 7.25 -0.57 6.13
CA GLU A 58 7.49 -1.96 6.53
C GLU A 58 6.22 -2.82 6.54
N ASN A 59 5.04 -2.20 6.42
CA ASN A 59 3.73 -2.85 6.36
C ASN A 59 2.92 -2.36 5.15
N ASN A 60 3.56 -2.29 3.98
CA ASN A 60 2.94 -1.89 2.71
C ASN A 60 2.19 -0.54 2.75
N PHE A 61 2.66 0.35 3.63
CA PHE A 61 2.06 1.66 3.86
C PHE A 61 0.58 1.61 4.28
N THR A 62 0.21 0.59 5.05
CA THR A 62 -1.08 0.46 5.74
C THR A 62 -0.87 -0.13 7.15
N LEU A 63 -1.94 -0.27 7.92
CA LEU A 63 -1.93 -0.89 9.24
C LEU A 63 -2.87 -2.09 9.29
N ASP A 64 -2.40 -3.13 9.97
CA ASP A 64 -3.21 -4.23 10.45
C ASP A 64 -3.01 -4.40 11.96
N ALA A 65 -3.91 -5.16 12.61
CA ALA A 65 -3.85 -5.38 14.05
C ALA A 65 -2.55 -6.07 14.51
N ALA A 66 -1.93 -6.93 13.68
CA ALA A 66 -0.69 -7.61 14.02
C ALA A 66 0.50 -6.65 14.02
N PHE A 67 0.56 -5.72 13.07
CA PHE A 67 1.54 -4.65 13.04
C PHE A 67 1.39 -3.73 14.25
N ILE A 68 0.17 -3.28 14.53
CA ILE A 68 -0.13 -2.40 15.68
C ILE A 68 0.26 -3.06 17.01
N ALA A 69 0.02 -4.37 17.17
CA ALA A 69 0.41 -5.11 18.36
C ALA A 69 1.94 -5.17 18.58
N GLY A 70 2.73 -4.99 17.53
CA GLY A 70 4.20 -4.93 17.60
C GLY A 70 4.78 -3.57 18.00
N LEU A 71 3.98 -2.51 18.01
CA LEU A 71 4.44 -1.14 18.28
C LEU A 71 4.68 -0.91 19.78
N PRO A 72 5.65 -0.04 20.14
CA PRO A 72 5.91 0.28 21.54
C PRO A 72 4.74 1.08 22.15
N PRO A 73 4.47 0.98 23.47
CA PRO A 73 3.34 1.67 24.09
C PRO A 73 3.35 3.21 23.97
N ASN A 74 4.53 3.79 23.74
CA ASN A 74 4.72 5.24 23.55
C ASN A 74 4.81 5.65 22.08
N ASP A 75 4.46 4.77 21.14
CA ASP A 75 4.38 5.10 19.72
C ASP A 75 3.38 6.26 19.49
N PRO A 76 3.67 7.24 18.62
CA PRO A 76 2.75 8.31 18.27
C PRO A 76 1.38 7.85 17.74
N LEU A 77 1.26 6.61 17.25
CA LEU A 77 -0.04 6.03 16.91
C LEU A 77 -0.99 6.06 18.12
N PHE A 78 -0.46 5.81 19.32
CA PHE A 78 -1.20 5.76 20.59
C PHE A 78 -1.30 7.09 21.32
N VAL A 79 -1.12 8.22 20.61
CA VAL A 79 -1.12 9.55 21.27
C VAL A 79 -2.42 9.86 22.03
N ALA A 80 -3.56 9.34 21.58
CA ALA A 80 -4.85 9.48 22.27
C ALA A 80 -4.86 8.85 23.68
N GLU A 81 -4.08 7.78 23.88
CA GLU A 81 -3.98 7.08 25.17
C GLU A 81 -3.09 7.83 26.17
N ASN A 82 -2.23 8.73 25.67
CA ASN A 82 -1.15 9.36 26.44
C ASN A 82 -1.27 10.88 26.56
N ASN A 83 -2.09 11.53 25.72
CA ASN A 83 -2.33 12.97 25.75
C ASN A 83 -3.75 13.30 26.24
N PRO A 84 -3.92 13.92 27.42
CA PRO A 84 -5.23 14.30 27.96
C PRO A 84 -6.06 15.21 27.03
N ASP A 85 -5.41 16.07 26.24
CA ASP A 85 -6.10 16.97 25.31
C ASP A 85 -6.68 16.25 24.08
N LEU A 86 -6.34 14.97 23.90
CA LEU A 86 -6.80 14.09 22.82
C LEU A 86 -7.50 12.83 23.35
N ALA A 87 -7.73 12.72 24.66
CA ALA A 87 -8.23 11.49 25.27
C ALA A 87 -9.69 11.13 24.90
N ASN A 88 -10.45 12.08 24.35
CA ASN A 88 -11.86 11.89 23.99
C ASN A 88 -12.13 12.36 22.57
N ASN A 89 -12.79 11.53 21.76
CA ASN A 89 -13.21 11.87 20.38
C ASN A 89 -12.06 12.22 19.41
N PHE A 90 -10.83 11.77 19.70
CA PHE A 90 -9.71 11.86 18.75
C PHE A 90 -9.46 10.51 18.06
N GLU A 91 -9.43 9.42 18.82
CA GLU A 91 -9.35 8.03 18.33
C GLU A 91 -10.18 7.12 19.25
N ASN A 92 -10.55 5.94 18.77
CA ASN A 92 -11.05 4.85 19.60
C ASN A 92 -9.95 3.78 19.79
N PRO A 93 -9.28 3.71 20.96
CA PRO A 93 -8.19 2.77 21.20
C PRO A 93 -8.58 1.29 21.03
N THR A 94 -9.81 0.91 21.38
CA THR A 94 -10.30 -0.48 21.21
C THR A 94 -10.30 -0.84 19.73
N LEU A 95 -10.95 -0.02 18.90
CA LEU A 95 -11.10 -0.27 17.47
C LEU A 95 -9.77 -0.13 16.70
N MET A 96 -8.94 0.85 17.08
CA MET A 96 -7.61 1.02 16.50
C MET A 96 -6.72 -0.19 16.78
N ARG A 97 -6.70 -0.71 18.02
CA ARG A 97 -5.82 -1.83 18.37
C ARG A 97 -6.29 -3.18 17.83
N GLN A 98 -7.60 -3.42 17.80
CA GLN A 98 -8.15 -4.73 17.43
C GLN A 98 -8.46 -4.86 15.94
N PHE A 99 -8.81 -3.75 15.27
CA PHE A 99 -9.31 -3.76 13.90
C PHE A 99 -8.59 -2.76 13.00
N SER A 100 -7.55 -2.08 13.49
CA SER A 100 -6.76 -1.14 12.69
C SER A 100 -7.64 -0.04 12.05
N MET A 101 -8.69 0.37 12.75
CA MET A 101 -9.58 1.46 12.33
C MET A 101 -9.25 2.75 13.08
N ILE A 102 -9.26 3.87 12.35
CA ILE A 102 -9.02 5.22 12.87
C ILE A 102 -10.27 6.09 12.73
N VAL A 103 -10.35 7.13 13.55
CA VAL A 103 -11.44 8.10 13.52
C VAL A 103 -11.25 9.08 12.36
N GLU A 104 -12.28 9.21 11.53
CA GLU A 104 -12.32 10.17 10.41
C GLU A 104 -13.47 11.18 10.59
N ASN A 105 -13.17 12.48 10.55
CA ASN A 105 -14.16 13.58 10.71
C ASN A 105 -14.43 14.28 9.37
N LEU A 106 -14.93 13.53 8.40
CA LEU A 106 -15.03 13.92 6.99
C LEU A 106 -16.09 15.01 6.77
N ASP A 107 -17.13 15.01 7.61
CA ASP A 107 -18.20 16.03 7.68
C ASP A 107 -17.83 17.29 8.48
N GLY A 108 -16.57 17.39 8.90
CA GLY A 108 -16.04 18.50 9.69
C GLY A 108 -16.05 18.29 11.20
N PHE A 109 -15.58 19.32 11.90
CA PHE A 109 -15.14 19.23 13.31
C PHE A 109 -16.09 19.86 14.33
N ASP A 110 -17.27 20.32 13.91
CA ASP A 110 -18.21 21.05 14.78
C ASP A 110 -18.87 20.16 15.86
N SER A 111 -18.88 18.84 15.67
CA SER A 111 -19.34 17.89 16.70
C SER A 111 -18.61 16.54 16.63
N LEU A 112 -17.45 16.44 17.26
CA LEU A 112 -16.58 15.25 17.22
C LEU A 112 -17.21 13.99 17.83
N ALA A 113 -18.18 14.13 18.72
CA ALA A 113 -18.87 13.00 19.35
C ALA A 113 -19.91 12.34 18.43
N THR A 114 -20.33 13.02 17.36
CA THR A 114 -21.41 12.55 16.48
C THR A 114 -21.03 12.51 15.00
N LYS A 115 -20.17 13.43 14.56
CA LYS A 115 -19.67 13.54 13.19
C LYS A 115 -18.32 12.86 13.04
N PHE A 116 -18.36 11.54 13.01
CA PHE A 116 -17.19 10.73 12.70
C PHE A 116 -17.64 9.41 12.08
N THR A 117 -16.71 8.77 11.38
CA THR A 117 -16.77 7.35 10.99
C THR A 117 -15.49 6.66 11.46
N MET A 118 -15.46 5.32 11.40
CA MET A 118 -14.29 4.50 11.65
C MET A 118 -13.85 3.88 10.32
N ARG A 119 -12.64 4.22 9.86
CA ARG A 119 -12.09 3.66 8.61
C ARG A 119 -10.78 2.92 8.83
N GLY A 120 -10.55 1.87 8.07
CA GLY A 120 -9.23 1.30 7.87
C GLY A 120 -8.30 2.29 7.15
N ILE A 121 -7.01 1.98 7.06
CA ILE A 121 -6.03 2.85 6.41
C ILE A 121 -5.79 2.35 4.99
N PRO A 122 -6.14 3.10 3.92
CA PRO A 122 -5.85 2.66 2.57
C PRO A 122 -4.33 2.74 2.32
N HIS A 123 -3.75 1.75 1.64
CA HIS A 123 -2.34 1.81 1.27
C HIS A 123 -2.07 2.99 0.32
N VAL A 124 -0.83 3.50 0.30
CA VAL A 124 -0.44 4.59 -0.62
C VAL A 124 0.30 4.13 -1.88
N LEU A 125 0.28 2.82 -2.17
CA LEU A 125 0.91 2.22 -3.34
C LEU A 125 0.15 2.53 -4.64
N GLY A 126 0.89 2.84 -5.71
CA GLY A 126 0.37 2.87 -7.06
C GLY A 126 -0.60 4.02 -7.36
N MET A 127 -0.61 5.07 -6.53
CA MET A 127 -1.52 6.22 -6.68
C MET A 127 -1.42 6.91 -8.04
N ARG A 128 -0.26 6.87 -8.70
CA ARG A 128 -0.05 7.41 -10.05
C ARG A 128 -1.12 6.97 -11.05
N HIS A 129 -1.61 5.74 -10.90
CA HIS A 129 -2.59 5.15 -11.81
C HIS A 129 -3.95 4.89 -11.14
N SER A 130 -4.08 5.20 -9.85
CA SER A 130 -5.28 4.87 -9.08
C SER A 130 -6.14 6.07 -8.70
N ILE A 131 -5.66 7.31 -8.79
CA ILE A 131 -6.43 8.46 -8.27
C ILE A 131 -7.13 9.29 -9.35
N ALA A 132 -6.75 9.15 -10.62
CA ALA A 132 -7.30 9.96 -11.70
C ALA A 132 -8.74 9.54 -12.00
N SER A 133 -9.61 10.52 -12.22
CA SER A 133 -11.06 10.32 -12.38
C SER A 133 -11.65 11.49 -13.16
N GLN A 134 -12.66 11.22 -13.99
CA GLN A 134 -13.37 12.26 -14.76
C GLN A 134 -14.06 13.30 -13.85
N ASP A 135 -14.43 12.90 -12.63
CA ASP A 135 -15.20 13.71 -11.68
C ASP A 135 -14.30 14.37 -10.62
N GLY A 136 -12.99 14.44 -10.89
CA GLY A 136 -11.97 14.90 -9.95
C GLY A 136 -11.29 13.74 -9.21
N PRO A 137 -10.09 13.95 -8.61
CA PRO A 137 -9.28 12.86 -8.08
C PRO A 137 -9.96 12.07 -6.95
N ARG A 138 -9.74 10.75 -6.93
CA ARG A 138 -10.23 9.82 -5.90
C ARG A 138 -9.09 9.41 -4.97
N THR A 139 -8.92 10.17 -3.89
CA THR A 139 -7.96 9.90 -2.81
C THR A 139 -8.66 9.28 -1.60
N GLY A 140 -7.92 8.59 -0.73
CA GLY A 140 -8.53 7.88 0.41
C GLY A 140 -9.59 6.86 -0.02
N TRP A 141 -10.54 6.58 0.86
CA TRP A 141 -11.58 5.58 0.64
C TRP A 141 -12.77 6.05 -0.20
N SER A 142 -13.00 7.35 -0.38
CA SER A 142 -14.16 7.84 -1.15
C SER A 142 -13.85 9.09 -1.99
N GLY A 143 -12.61 9.60 -2.00
CA GLY A 143 -12.29 10.91 -2.58
C GLY A 143 -12.51 12.09 -1.64
N ASP A 144 -12.93 11.85 -0.39
CA ASP A 144 -13.00 12.84 0.68
C ASP A 144 -11.63 13.05 1.38
N GLY A 145 -11.61 13.78 2.50
CA GLY A 145 -10.38 14.06 3.25
C GLY A 145 -9.40 15.02 2.54
N ALA A 146 -9.71 15.45 1.31
CA ALA A 146 -8.92 16.39 0.52
C ALA A 146 -9.61 17.78 0.43
N PRO A 147 -9.42 18.67 1.43
CA PRO A 147 -10.04 19.99 1.43
C PRO A 147 -9.72 20.80 0.18
N GLY A 148 -10.75 21.39 -0.44
CA GLY A 148 -10.57 22.27 -1.60
C GLY A 148 -10.73 21.52 -2.91
N ASP A 149 -9.62 21.24 -3.60
CA ASP A 149 -9.62 20.76 -4.99
C ASP A 149 -9.62 19.23 -5.16
N GLY A 150 -9.69 18.47 -4.06
CA GLY A 150 -9.65 17.00 -4.09
C GLY A 150 -8.29 16.39 -4.44
N SER A 151 -7.26 17.21 -4.69
CA SER A 151 -5.95 16.72 -5.12
C SER A 151 -5.22 15.93 -4.04
N LEU A 152 -4.19 15.18 -4.44
CA LEU A 152 -3.33 14.47 -3.50
C LEU A 152 -2.60 15.42 -2.52
N LYS A 153 -2.28 16.64 -2.98
CA LYS A 153 -1.73 17.70 -2.12
C LYS A 153 -2.74 18.18 -1.08
N SER A 154 -3.99 18.38 -1.50
CA SER A 154 -5.07 18.73 -0.58
C SER A 154 -5.35 17.61 0.42
N PHE A 155 -5.28 16.35 -0.01
CA PHE A 155 -5.39 15.19 0.87
C PHE A 155 -4.32 15.18 1.97
N ALA A 156 -3.05 15.48 1.64
CA ALA A 156 -2.00 15.62 2.64
C ALA A 156 -2.28 16.77 3.64
N THR A 157 -2.87 17.87 3.17
CA THR A 157 -3.30 18.98 4.04
C THR A 157 -4.42 18.54 5.00
N GLY A 158 -5.42 17.83 4.50
CA GLY A 158 -6.51 17.28 5.31
C GLY A 158 -6.01 16.30 6.36
N ALA A 159 -5.10 15.39 6.00
CA ALA A 159 -4.49 14.45 6.93
C ALA A 159 -3.75 15.16 8.08
N VAL A 160 -3.04 16.26 7.81
CA VAL A 160 -2.39 17.07 8.86
C VAL A 160 -3.44 17.69 9.80
N ILE A 161 -4.51 18.28 9.25
CA ILE A 161 -5.59 18.88 10.05
C ILE A 161 -6.28 17.82 10.93
N GLN A 162 -6.58 16.66 10.36
CA GLN A 162 -7.30 15.56 11.01
C GLN A 162 -6.46 14.93 12.14
N HIS A 163 -5.23 14.48 11.81
CA HIS A 163 -4.49 13.53 12.65
C HIS A 163 -3.29 14.11 13.40
N PHE A 164 -2.78 15.30 13.06
CA PHE A 164 -1.53 15.81 13.65
C PHE A 164 -1.80 16.79 14.81
N THR A 165 -3.06 17.06 15.11
CA THR A 165 -3.44 18.08 16.09
C THR A 165 -3.03 17.74 17.52
N LYS A 166 -2.52 18.73 18.26
CA LYS A 166 -2.22 18.63 19.69
C LYS A 166 -3.44 18.68 20.59
N THR A 167 -4.50 19.38 20.16
CA THR A 167 -5.78 19.49 20.86
C THR A 167 -6.95 19.32 19.90
N LEU A 168 -8.14 19.01 20.40
CA LEU A 168 -9.33 18.85 19.54
C LEU A 168 -9.77 20.12 18.79
N ASN A 169 -9.22 21.29 19.13
CA ASN A 169 -9.55 22.57 18.47
C ASN A 169 -9.01 22.67 17.04
N ARG A 170 -7.95 21.90 16.71
CA ARG A 170 -7.36 21.81 15.36
C ARG A 170 -7.00 23.17 14.74
N VAL A 171 -6.35 24.03 15.52
CA VAL A 171 -5.99 25.40 15.09
C VAL A 171 -4.61 25.43 14.42
N PRO A 172 -4.51 25.77 13.12
CA PRO A 172 -3.23 25.98 12.46
C PRO A 172 -2.36 27.04 13.16
N GLY A 173 -1.06 26.78 13.28
CA GLY A 173 -0.09 27.60 14.00
C GLY A 173 -0.06 27.39 15.52
N ARG A 174 -1.04 26.67 16.08
CA ARG A 174 -1.10 26.31 17.51
C ARG A 174 -0.99 24.80 17.71
N ASP A 175 -1.89 24.06 17.09
CA ASP A 175 -2.00 22.62 17.27
C ASP A 175 -1.15 21.84 16.26
N PHE A 176 -0.89 22.42 15.09
CA PHE A 176 -0.02 21.94 14.01
C PHE A 176 0.34 23.12 13.10
N ARG A 177 1.33 22.98 12.21
CA ARG A 177 1.55 23.88 11.07
C ARG A 177 0.98 23.24 9.80
N LEU A 178 0.47 24.03 8.86
CA LEU A 178 0.11 23.49 7.55
C LEU A 178 1.39 23.19 6.74
N PRO A 179 1.38 22.16 5.88
CA PRO A 179 2.42 21.99 4.87
C PRO A 179 2.50 23.21 3.96
N THR A 180 3.72 23.56 3.55
CA THR A 180 3.94 24.58 2.51
C THR A 180 3.74 23.98 1.13
N GLU A 181 3.50 24.81 0.09
CA GLU A 181 3.33 24.31 -1.28
C GLU A 181 4.52 23.46 -1.75
N ASP A 182 5.76 23.87 -1.45
CA ASP A 182 6.95 23.12 -1.80
C ASP A 182 7.03 21.75 -1.10
N GLU A 183 6.50 21.64 0.13
CA GLU A 183 6.39 20.37 0.85
C GLU A 183 5.30 19.49 0.25
N LEU A 184 4.16 20.07 -0.13
CA LEU A 184 3.07 19.35 -0.78
C LEU A 184 3.50 18.78 -2.14
N VAL A 185 4.21 19.55 -2.96
CA VAL A 185 4.79 19.07 -4.23
C VAL A 185 5.77 17.92 -4.00
N ALA A 186 6.59 18.00 -2.95
CA ALA A 186 7.52 16.92 -2.62
C ALA A 186 6.79 15.66 -2.13
N LEU A 187 5.81 15.81 -1.23
CA LEU A 187 4.97 14.71 -0.73
C LEU A 187 4.24 14.00 -1.87
N GLU A 188 3.60 14.76 -2.76
CA GLU A 188 2.93 14.24 -3.96
C GLU A 188 3.91 13.46 -4.84
N ALA A 189 5.09 14.02 -5.13
CA ALA A 189 6.11 13.32 -5.92
C ALA A 189 6.53 11.99 -5.29
N PHE A 190 6.70 11.95 -3.96
CA PHE A 190 7.01 10.71 -3.26
C PHE A 190 5.87 9.71 -3.33
N GLN A 191 4.64 10.11 -3.01
CA GLN A 191 3.46 9.24 -3.04
C GLN A 191 3.21 8.66 -4.44
N LEU A 192 3.35 9.46 -5.50
CA LEU A 192 3.23 8.99 -6.89
C LEU A 192 4.41 8.11 -7.37
N SER A 193 5.49 8.04 -6.60
CA SER A 193 6.64 7.15 -6.88
C SER A 193 6.51 5.76 -6.24
N LEU A 194 5.52 5.56 -5.37
CA LEU A 194 5.31 4.29 -4.67
C LEU A 194 4.52 3.30 -5.51
N GLY A 195 4.83 2.00 -5.35
CA GLY A 195 4.14 0.91 -6.04
C GLY A 195 4.37 0.91 -7.55
N ARG A 196 3.40 0.34 -8.28
CA ARG A 196 3.50 0.19 -9.75
C ARG A 196 3.62 1.54 -10.45
N GLN A 197 4.49 1.58 -11.46
CA GLN A 197 4.70 2.76 -12.31
C GLN A 197 4.03 2.61 -13.68
N GLU A 198 3.39 1.48 -13.95
CA GLU A 198 2.64 1.18 -15.18
C GLU A 198 1.38 0.39 -14.81
N GLU A 199 0.33 0.53 -15.62
CA GLU A 199 -0.87 -0.30 -15.48
C GLU A 199 -0.62 -1.73 -15.99
N LEU A 200 -1.24 -2.69 -15.31
CA LEU A 200 -1.21 -4.07 -15.76
C LEU A 200 -2.01 -4.20 -17.07
N THR A 201 -1.64 -5.17 -17.92
CA THR A 201 -2.44 -5.50 -19.11
C THR A 201 -2.81 -6.98 -19.02
N LEU A 202 -4.09 -7.26 -18.83
CA LEU A 202 -4.63 -8.61 -18.81
C LEU A 202 -5.07 -9.04 -20.22
N PRO A 203 -5.06 -10.35 -20.53
CA PRO A 203 -4.65 -11.48 -19.68
C PRO A 203 -3.13 -11.68 -19.62
N LEU A 204 -2.64 -12.18 -18.49
CA LEU A 204 -1.27 -12.64 -18.30
C LEU A 204 -1.12 -14.13 -18.66
N PRO A 205 0.06 -14.55 -19.18
CA PRO A 205 0.37 -15.95 -19.46
C PRO A 205 0.78 -16.71 -18.17
N LEU A 206 -0.17 -16.90 -17.26
CA LEU A 206 0.05 -17.53 -15.95
C LEU A 206 0.28 -19.05 -16.09
N LYS A 207 1.11 -19.63 -15.21
CA LYS A 207 1.41 -21.08 -15.21
C LYS A 207 0.52 -21.90 -14.27
N SER A 208 -0.08 -21.27 -13.27
CA SER A 208 -1.01 -21.95 -12.37
C SER A 208 -2.35 -22.10 -13.07
N VAL A 209 -2.81 -23.35 -13.22
CA VAL A 209 -4.14 -23.65 -13.79
C VAL A 209 -5.28 -23.01 -12.98
N VAL A 210 -5.10 -22.89 -11.67
CA VAL A 210 -6.08 -22.27 -10.77
C VAL A 210 -6.09 -20.75 -10.95
N ALA A 211 -4.92 -20.12 -11.00
CA ALA A 211 -4.83 -18.68 -11.22
C ALA A 211 -5.26 -18.28 -12.64
N LEU A 212 -4.99 -19.12 -13.65
CA LEU A 212 -5.53 -18.95 -15.00
C LEU A 212 -7.06 -18.95 -14.98
N ARG A 213 -7.69 -19.93 -14.32
CA ARG A 213 -9.14 -19.94 -14.16
C ARG A 213 -9.66 -18.70 -13.42
N GLY A 214 -8.94 -18.26 -12.39
CA GLY A 214 -9.25 -17.03 -11.68
C GLY A 214 -9.25 -15.79 -12.58
N GLN A 215 -8.23 -15.66 -13.44
CA GLN A 215 -8.12 -14.57 -14.39
C GLN A 215 -9.25 -14.60 -15.43
N GLU A 216 -9.66 -15.78 -15.89
CA GLU A 216 -10.81 -15.94 -16.80
C GLU A 216 -12.11 -15.47 -16.13
N LEU A 217 -12.36 -15.91 -14.89
CA LEU A 217 -13.53 -15.53 -14.12
C LEU A 217 -13.56 -14.02 -13.83
N PHE A 218 -12.41 -13.45 -13.46
CA PHE A 218 -12.23 -12.03 -13.18
C PHE A 218 -12.60 -11.15 -14.39
N ASN A 219 -12.20 -11.58 -15.59
CA ASN A 219 -12.46 -10.87 -16.85
C ASN A 219 -13.76 -11.30 -17.55
N SER A 220 -14.52 -12.21 -16.95
CA SER A 220 -15.74 -12.70 -17.59
C SER A 220 -16.90 -11.72 -17.39
N PRO A 221 -17.62 -11.34 -18.46
CA PRO A 221 -18.87 -10.58 -18.35
C PRO A 221 -20.06 -11.43 -17.88
N ALA A 222 -19.90 -12.76 -17.74
CA ALA A 222 -20.97 -13.65 -17.35
C ALA A 222 -20.88 -14.07 -15.87
N GLU A 223 -19.70 -14.45 -15.40
CA GLU A 223 -19.49 -14.93 -14.03
C GLU A 223 -19.00 -13.82 -13.09
N GLY A 224 -17.67 -13.62 -12.97
CA GLY A 224 -17.08 -12.80 -11.90
C GLY A 224 -17.22 -11.29 -12.10
N LYS A 225 -17.25 -10.80 -13.35
CA LYS A 225 -17.50 -9.38 -13.71
C LYS A 225 -16.60 -8.34 -13.04
N CYS A 226 -15.55 -8.77 -12.33
CA CYS A 226 -14.68 -7.92 -11.52
C CYS A 226 -14.02 -6.82 -12.38
N PHE A 227 -13.66 -7.14 -13.62
CA PHE A 227 -13.06 -6.20 -14.57
C PHE A 227 -13.92 -4.96 -14.87
N ALA A 228 -15.23 -5.00 -14.61
CA ALA A 228 -16.12 -3.88 -14.86
C ALA A 228 -15.72 -2.67 -14.04
N CYS A 229 -15.41 -2.88 -12.75
CA CYS A 229 -14.93 -1.85 -11.84
C CYS A 229 -13.40 -1.88 -11.69
N HIS A 230 -12.77 -3.06 -11.79
CA HIS A 230 -11.32 -3.24 -11.64
C HIS A 230 -10.66 -3.64 -12.97
N PHE A 231 -10.73 -2.77 -13.96
CA PHE A 231 -10.15 -3.01 -15.29
C PHE A 231 -8.65 -3.29 -15.19
N ASN A 232 -8.20 -4.38 -15.81
CA ASN A 232 -6.84 -4.90 -15.66
C ASN A 232 -6.39 -5.16 -14.20
N ALA A 233 -7.32 -5.39 -13.28
CA ALA A 233 -7.08 -5.46 -11.83
C ALA A 233 -6.57 -4.16 -11.19
N GLY A 234 -6.54 -3.05 -11.94
CA GLY A 234 -6.24 -1.73 -11.41
C GLY A 234 -7.45 -1.10 -10.71
N ALA A 235 -7.29 0.19 -10.40
CA ALA A 235 -8.31 1.01 -9.73
C ALA A 235 -9.12 1.84 -10.74
N ASN A 236 -9.36 1.32 -11.93
CA ASN A 236 -10.04 2.03 -13.01
C ASN A 236 -11.16 1.17 -13.59
N VAL A 237 -12.28 1.80 -13.93
CA VAL A 237 -13.43 1.11 -14.52
C VAL A 237 -13.20 0.74 -15.98
N ALA A 238 -13.95 -0.26 -16.47
CA ALA A 238 -13.83 -0.71 -17.85
C ALA A 238 -14.28 0.38 -18.85
N PRO A 239 -13.41 0.81 -19.78
CA PRO A 239 -13.75 1.82 -20.79
C PRO A 239 -14.99 1.49 -21.63
N ALA A 240 -15.23 0.21 -21.87
CA ALA A 240 -16.37 -0.25 -22.65
C ALA A 240 -17.73 -0.08 -21.94
N LEU A 241 -17.74 0.04 -20.61
CA LEU A 241 -18.96 0.16 -19.81
C LEU A 241 -19.20 1.61 -19.36
N PHE A 242 -18.14 2.34 -19.04
CA PHE A 242 -18.24 3.67 -18.42
C PHE A 242 -17.67 4.80 -19.29
N GLY A 243 -17.06 4.47 -20.43
CA GLY A 243 -16.39 5.43 -21.30
C GLY A 243 -14.87 5.50 -21.07
N PRO A 244 -14.11 5.92 -22.09
CA PRO A 244 -12.63 5.87 -22.06
C PRO A 244 -11.98 6.80 -21.05
N ASP A 245 -12.68 7.87 -20.65
CA ASP A 245 -12.13 8.91 -19.78
C ASP A 245 -12.57 8.76 -18.31
N ALA A 246 -13.40 7.76 -17.99
CA ALA A 246 -13.99 7.60 -16.66
C ALA A 246 -12.94 7.33 -15.57
N LEU A 247 -11.98 6.44 -15.85
CA LEU A 247 -10.89 6.06 -14.95
C LEU A 247 -11.41 5.57 -13.59
N ASN A 248 -10.96 6.13 -12.47
CA ASN A 248 -11.44 5.75 -11.15
C ASN A 248 -12.85 6.33 -10.89
N LEU A 249 -13.75 5.57 -10.26
CA LEU A 249 -15.07 6.03 -9.82
C LEU A 249 -15.40 5.52 -8.41
N ASN A 250 -16.36 6.16 -7.76
CA ASN A 250 -16.92 5.64 -6.53
C ASN A 250 -18.14 4.74 -6.78
N PHE A 251 -18.32 3.74 -5.92
CA PHE A 251 -19.48 2.85 -5.93
C PHE A 251 -19.96 2.55 -4.52
N ASN A 252 -21.26 2.38 -4.35
CA ASN A 252 -21.82 1.75 -3.15
C ASN A 252 -21.96 0.25 -3.43
N THR A 253 -21.05 -0.54 -2.85
CA THR A 253 -21.00 -2.00 -2.98
C THR A 253 -21.78 -2.74 -1.88
N GLY A 254 -22.41 -2.06 -0.94
CA GLY A 254 -23.12 -2.68 0.18
C GLY A 254 -22.22 -3.20 1.31
N VAL A 255 -20.96 -2.75 1.40
CA VAL A 255 -20.05 -3.15 2.50
C VAL A 255 -20.62 -2.77 3.86
N GLU A 256 -21.21 -1.58 3.99
CA GLU A 256 -21.84 -1.13 5.23
C GLU A 256 -23.09 -1.95 5.61
N ASP A 257 -23.67 -2.70 4.66
CA ASP A 257 -24.82 -3.57 4.89
C ASP A 257 -24.40 -4.99 5.31
N LEU A 258 -23.10 -5.27 5.44
CA LEU A 258 -22.61 -6.54 5.97
C LEU A 258 -23.13 -6.76 7.40
N PRO A 259 -23.71 -7.94 7.70
CA PRO A 259 -24.10 -8.28 9.06
C PRO A 259 -22.88 -8.62 9.91
N ASP A 260 -23.02 -8.46 11.24
CA ASP A 260 -22.06 -8.93 12.24
C ASP A 260 -20.60 -8.50 11.96
N GLN A 261 -20.41 -7.26 11.50
CA GLN A 261 -19.06 -6.76 11.21
C GLN A 261 -18.20 -6.83 12.48
N PRO A 262 -16.94 -7.29 12.40
CA PRO A 262 -16.13 -7.55 13.59
C PRO A 262 -16.02 -6.36 14.56
N GLY A 263 -15.94 -5.14 14.03
CA GLY A 263 -15.94 -3.92 14.82
C GLY A 263 -17.22 -3.71 15.65
N ASP A 264 -18.40 -3.99 15.07
CA ASP A 264 -19.69 -3.82 15.73
C ASP A 264 -19.88 -4.78 16.91
N LEU A 265 -19.26 -5.97 16.83
CA LEU A 265 -19.32 -6.98 17.88
C LEU A 265 -18.61 -6.57 19.18
N THR A 266 -17.82 -5.49 19.16
CA THR A 266 -17.17 -4.94 20.36
C THR A 266 -18.12 -4.18 21.28
N GLY A 267 -19.24 -3.68 20.73
CA GLY A 267 -20.13 -2.73 21.41
C GLY A 267 -19.62 -1.28 21.44
N GLU A 268 -18.45 -1.00 20.84
CA GLU A 268 -18.00 0.37 20.60
C GLU A 268 -18.90 1.06 19.57
N ARG A 269 -19.01 2.39 19.65
CA ARG A 269 -19.82 3.15 18.68
C ARG A 269 -19.07 3.26 17.34
N ILE A 270 -19.62 2.64 16.32
CA ILE A 270 -19.23 2.81 14.91
C ILE A 270 -20.42 3.41 14.17
N PRO A 271 -20.36 4.69 13.78
CA PRO A 271 -21.38 5.30 12.93
C PRO A 271 -21.33 4.71 11.52
N PHE A 272 -22.48 4.64 10.86
CA PHE A 272 -22.57 4.31 9.44
C PHE A 272 -21.72 5.28 8.63
N ASP A 273 -20.88 4.75 7.74
CA ASP A 273 -20.04 5.54 6.84
C ASP A 273 -20.81 5.94 5.58
N ASP A 274 -21.18 7.21 5.46
CA ASP A 274 -21.94 7.72 4.32
C ASP A 274 -21.06 8.11 3.11
N GLY A 275 -19.75 7.85 3.13
CA GLY A 275 -18.91 7.95 1.94
C GLY A 275 -18.61 9.38 1.50
N PHE A 276 -18.73 9.66 0.19
CA PHE A 276 -18.28 10.92 -0.40
C PHE A 276 -19.32 12.05 -0.31
N GLY A 277 -18.90 13.23 0.16
CA GLY A 277 -19.73 14.45 0.20
C GLY A 277 -20.25 14.81 1.59
N ILE A 278 -21.06 15.87 1.69
CA ILE A 278 -21.72 16.29 2.95
C ILE A 278 -23.16 16.76 2.65
N PRO A 279 -24.21 16.01 3.02
CA PRO A 279 -24.14 14.61 3.50
C PRO A 279 -23.53 13.69 2.43
N GLY A 280 -22.99 12.56 2.85
CA GLY A 280 -22.37 11.60 1.95
C GLY A 280 -23.37 10.87 1.03
N ASP A 281 -22.89 10.44 -0.15
CA ASP A 281 -23.68 9.76 -1.17
C ASP A 281 -23.60 8.23 -1.11
N THR A 282 -23.01 7.68 -0.05
CA THR A 282 -22.76 6.26 0.25
C THR A 282 -21.76 5.55 -0.66
N THR A 283 -21.04 6.30 -1.50
CA THR A 283 -20.12 5.71 -2.47
C THR A 283 -18.65 5.80 -2.03
N PHE A 284 -17.89 4.75 -2.38
CA PHE A 284 -16.47 4.59 -2.04
C PHE A 284 -15.63 4.34 -3.29
N ASN A 285 -14.42 4.86 -3.27
CA ASN A 285 -13.38 4.75 -4.28
C ASN A 285 -13.00 3.28 -4.51
N ILE A 286 -12.85 2.87 -5.78
CA ILE A 286 -12.31 1.56 -6.13
C ILE A 286 -10.79 1.48 -5.84
N PRO A 287 -10.32 0.57 -4.98
CA PRO A 287 -8.88 0.37 -4.77
C PRO A 287 -8.25 -0.44 -5.91
N SER A 288 -6.91 -0.37 -6.01
CA SER A 288 -6.15 -1.27 -6.88
C SER A 288 -6.15 -2.67 -6.30
N LEU A 289 -6.31 -3.69 -7.14
CA LEU A 289 -6.24 -5.09 -6.71
C LEU A 289 -4.86 -5.73 -6.94
N ILE A 290 -3.95 -5.03 -7.62
CA ILE A 290 -2.60 -5.53 -7.91
C ILE A 290 -1.81 -5.72 -6.61
N GLU A 291 -1.95 -4.81 -5.64
CA GLU A 291 -1.25 -4.81 -4.36
C GLU A 291 -2.14 -5.32 -3.19
N SER A 292 -3.25 -6.00 -3.48
CA SER A 292 -4.29 -6.28 -2.48
C SER A 292 -4.00 -7.44 -1.53
N ALA A 293 -3.27 -8.45 -1.96
CA ALA A 293 -3.15 -9.71 -1.22
C ALA A 293 -2.25 -9.62 0.03
N ASP A 294 -1.45 -8.56 0.17
CA ASP A 294 -0.60 -8.24 1.32
C ASP A 294 -0.91 -6.87 1.95
N THR A 295 -2.11 -6.31 1.67
CA THR A 295 -2.59 -5.03 2.23
C THR A 295 -3.95 -5.14 2.91
N GLY A 296 -4.33 -6.36 3.31
CA GLY A 296 -5.48 -6.57 4.18
C GLY A 296 -5.29 -5.91 5.57
N PRO A 297 -6.36 -5.77 6.37
CA PRO A 297 -7.73 -6.20 6.10
C PRO A 297 -8.42 -5.40 4.97
N PHE A 298 -9.59 -5.88 4.54
CA PHE A 298 -10.26 -5.44 3.33
C PHE A 298 -11.47 -4.55 3.61
N PHE A 299 -11.79 -3.74 2.59
CA PHE A 299 -12.80 -2.68 2.58
C PHE A 299 -12.46 -1.47 3.44
N HIS A 300 -13.24 -0.39 3.31
CA HIS A 300 -12.96 0.87 3.99
C HIS A 300 -13.05 0.80 5.51
N ASN A 301 -13.65 -0.26 6.06
CA ASN A 301 -13.89 -0.47 7.47
C ASN A 301 -13.20 -1.74 8.02
N ASN A 302 -12.28 -2.35 7.26
CA ASN A 302 -11.55 -3.56 7.67
C ASN A 302 -12.46 -4.76 8.05
N ALA A 303 -13.70 -4.83 7.54
CA ALA A 303 -14.67 -5.85 7.95
C ALA A 303 -14.25 -7.30 7.59
N VAL A 304 -13.35 -7.48 6.62
CA VAL A 304 -12.95 -8.80 6.14
C VAL A 304 -11.43 -8.96 6.16
N GLU A 305 -10.94 -10.05 6.76
CA GLU A 305 -9.50 -10.25 6.98
C GLU A 305 -8.76 -10.91 5.80
N THR A 306 -9.43 -11.75 5.02
CA THR A 306 -8.80 -12.58 3.98
C THR A 306 -9.22 -12.18 2.58
N ILE A 307 -8.31 -12.32 1.61
CA ILE A 307 -8.61 -12.01 0.20
C ILE A 307 -9.69 -12.93 -0.35
N GLU A 308 -9.75 -14.19 0.09
CA GLU A 308 -10.83 -15.12 -0.24
C GLU A 308 -12.19 -14.64 0.30
N GLY A 309 -12.22 -14.13 1.54
CA GLY A 309 -13.42 -13.52 2.10
C GLY A 309 -13.86 -12.27 1.34
N ALA A 310 -12.90 -11.43 0.94
CA ALA A 310 -13.18 -10.22 0.18
C ALA A 310 -13.72 -10.54 -1.22
N VAL A 311 -13.26 -11.62 -1.86
CA VAL A 311 -13.85 -12.13 -3.11
C VAL A 311 -15.24 -12.71 -2.85
N ALA A 312 -15.43 -13.48 -1.79
CA ALA A 312 -16.72 -14.09 -1.44
C ALA A 312 -17.82 -13.06 -1.15
N PHE A 313 -17.46 -11.87 -0.64
CA PHE A 313 -18.39 -10.77 -0.43
C PHE A 313 -19.23 -10.45 -1.68
N TYR A 314 -18.62 -10.47 -2.87
CA TYR A 314 -19.30 -10.12 -4.12
C TYR A 314 -20.33 -11.15 -4.58
N ASP A 315 -20.31 -12.37 -4.04
CA ASP A 315 -21.37 -13.39 -4.25
C ASP A 315 -22.57 -13.17 -3.32
N GLY A 316 -22.37 -12.45 -2.21
CA GLY A 316 -23.38 -12.31 -1.16
C GLY A 316 -24.50 -11.31 -1.46
N ASP A 317 -25.57 -11.38 -0.66
CA ASP A 317 -26.74 -10.52 -0.77
C ASP A 317 -26.38 -9.03 -0.61
N ALA A 318 -25.50 -8.70 0.35
CA ALA A 318 -25.06 -7.32 0.61
C ALA A 318 -24.54 -6.64 -0.67
N PHE A 319 -23.73 -7.34 -1.48
CA PHE A 319 -23.34 -6.81 -2.78
C PHE A 319 -24.45 -6.89 -3.80
N ASN A 320 -25.09 -8.03 -4.00
CA ASN A 320 -26.06 -8.22 -5.10
C ASN A 320 -27.32 -7.33 -4.99
N GLU A 321 -27.67 -6.87 -3.80
CA GLU A 321 -28.75 -5.90 -3.55
C GLU A 321 -28.28 -4.43 -3.60
N SER A 322 -26.96 -4.19 -3.64
CA SER A 322 -26.36 -2.85 -3.63
C SER A 322 -26.60 -2.06 -4.94
N PRO A 323 -26.54 -0.72 -4.89
CA PRO A 323 -26.59 0.11 -6.08
C PRO A 323 -25.55 -0.25 -7.15
N ALA A 324 -24.32 -0.62 -6.75
CA ALA A 324 -23.27 -1.02 -7.69
C ALA A 324 -23.62 -2.30 -8.44
N ALA A 325 -24.15 -3.32 -7.75
CA ALA A 325 -24.59 -4.54 -8.41
C ALA A 325 -25.74 -4.27 -9.39
N GLN A 326 -26.66 -3.36 -9.08
CA GLN A 326 -27.74 -3.00 -10.01
C GLN A 326 -27.21 -2.40 -11.32
N LEU A 327 -26.08 -1.65 -11.29
CA LEU A 327 -25.41 -1.19 -12.51
C LEU A 327 -24.89 -2.36 -13.34
N ILE A 328 -24.27 -3.35 -12.69
CA ILE A 328 -23.75 -4.56 -13.35
C ILE A 328 -24.89 -5.42 -13.89
N ILE A 329 -25.97 -5.60 -13.15
CA ILE A 329 -27.17 -6.34 -13.56
C ILE A 329 -27.80 -5.67 -14.78
N ALA A 330 -27.91 -4.34 -14.78
CA ALA A 330 -28.43 -3.61 -15.93
C ALA A 330 -27.55 -3.81 -17.19
N ALA A 331 -26.23 -3.88 -17.03
CA ALA A 331 -25.29 -4.06 -18.13
C ALA A 331 -25.14 -5.51 -18.61
N THR A 332 -25.28 -6.50 -17.72
CA THR A 332 -24.94 -7.91 -17.99
C THR A 332 -26.12 -8.88 -17.88
N GLY A 333 -27.23 -8.44 -17.30
CA GLY A 333 -28.46 -9.22 -17.12
C GLY A 333 -28.57 -10.00 -15.81
N THR A 334 -27.48 -10.17 -15.06
CA THR A 334 -27.46 -10.91 -13.78
C THR A 334 -26.51 -10.27 -12.77
N GLY A 335 -26.61 -10.68 -11.50
CA GLY A 335 -25.67 -10.33 -10.44
C GLY A 335 -24.33 -11.08 -10.59
N ILE A 336 -23.48 -11.01 -9.56
CA ILE A 336 -22.31 -11.88 -9.47
C ILE A 336 -22.75 -13.12 -8.70
N GLU A 337 -22.62 -14.28 -9.34
CA GLU A 337 -22.90 -15.59 -8.76
C GLU A 337 -21.67 -16.49 -9.01
N ILE A 338 -20.89 -16.73 -7.96
CA ILE A 338 -19.65 -17.53 -8.01
C ILE A 338 -19.58 -18.52 -6.84
N ASP A 339 -19.27 -19.78 -7.14
CA ASP A 339 -19.14 -20.80 -6.11
C ASP A 339 -17.79 -20.73 -5.36
N GLY A 340 -17.67 -21.49 -4.26
CA GLY A 340 -16.47 -21.53 -3.43
C GLY A 340 -15.18 -21.89 -4.20
N THR A 341 -15.26 -22.68 -5.27
CA THR A 341 -14.08 -23.01 -6.09
C THR A 341 -13.70 -21.88 -7.03
N GLN A 342 -14.68 -21.13 -7.54
CA GLN A 342 -14.48 -19.91 -8.33
C GLN A 342 -13.89 -18.80 -7.47
N ILE A 343 -14.38 -18.63 -6.24
CA ILE A 343 -13.83 -17.70 -5.24
C ILE A 343 -12.33 -17.98 -5.00
N VAL A 344 -11.98 -19.25 -4.71
CA VAL A 344 -10.58 -19.66 -4.53
C VAL A 344 -9.74 -19.40 -5.78
N ALA A 345 -10.30 -19.62 -6.98
CA ALA A 345 -9.58 -19.37 -8.22
C ALA A 345 -9.28 -17.86 -8.42
N ILE A 346 -10.27 -16.99 -8.21
CA ILE A 346 -10.09 -15.52 -8.31
C ILE A 346 -9.10 -15.05 -7.24
N ALA A 347 -9.23 -15.49 -5.99
CA ALA A 347 -8.27 -15.16 -4.93
C ALA A 347 -6.85 -15.62 -5.29
N ALA A 348 -6.69 -16.81 -5.89
CA ALA A 348 -5.40 -17.29 -6.37
C ALA A 348 -4.81 -16.40 -7.49
N PHE A 349 -5.65 -15.86 -8.37
CA PHE A 349 -5.23 -14.87 -9.37
C PHE A 349 -4.72 -13.58 -8.71
N LEU A 350 -5.45 -13.02 -7.75
CA LEU A 350 -5.06 -11.81 -7.02
C LEU A 350 -3.73 -11.99 -6.25
N ARG A 351 -3.58 -13.12 -5.56
CA ARG A 351 -2.31 -13.50 -4.89
C ARG A 351 -1.14 -13.58 -5.88
N VAL A 352 -1.38 -14.12 -7.09
CA VAL A 352 -0.34 -14.26 -8.11
C VAL A 352 0.10 -12.90 -8.68
N ILE A 353 -0.82 -11.99 -9.00
CA ILE A 353 -0.45 -10.66 -9.51
C ILE A 353 0.27 -9.82 -8.44
N ASN A 354 -0.14 -9.91 -7.17
CA ASN A 354 0.56 -9.28 -6.05
C ASN A 354 2.00 -9.80 -5.92
N THR A 355 2.17 -11.12 -5.95
CA THR A 355 3.50 -11.73 -5.88
C THR A 355 4.40 -11.25 -7.03
N LEU A 356 3.84 -11.10 -8.24
CA LEU A 356 4.60 -10.57 -9.39
C LEU A 356 5.04 -9.13 -9.15
N GLU A 357 4.19 -8.32 -8.51
CA GLU A 357 4.50 -6.94 -8.14
C GLU A 357 5.57 -6.86 -7.05
N ASN A 358 5.47 -7.63 -5.95
CA ASN A 358 6.52 -7.69 -4.93
C ASN A 358 7.88 -8.12 -5.54
N ILE A 359 7.87 -9.09 -6.47
CA ILE A 359 9.10 -9.52 -7.18
C ILE A 359 9.68 -8.38 -8.02
N ARG A 360 8.84 -7.60 -8.71
CA ARG A 360 9.24 -6.44 -9.51
C ARG A 360 9.90 -5.39 -8.60
N GLU A 361 9.20 -4.98 -7.55
CA GLU A 361 9.69 -3.97 -6.59
C GLU A 361 11.00 -4.41 -5.93
N THR A 362 11.05 -5.65 -5.41
CA THR A 362 12.29 -6.20 -4.83
C THR A 362 13.44 -6.16 -5.83
N THR A 363 13.20 -6.55 -7.08
CA THR A 363 14.23 -6.55 -8.11
C THR A 363 14.73 -5.14 -8.40
N GLU A 364 13.83 -4.16 -8.44
CA GLU A 364 14.15 -2.76 -8.70
C GLU A 364 14.98 -2.17 -7.55
N LEU A 365 14.58 -2.39 -6.29
CA LEU A 365 15.33 -1.99 -5.10
C LEU A 365 16.76 -2.55 -5.09
N LEU A 366 16.92 -3.84 -5.36
CA LEU A 366 18.24 -4.47 -5.42
C LEU A 366 19.07 -3.95 -6.60
N THR A 367 18.43 -3.63 -7.72
CA THR A 367 19.10 -3.08 -8.89
C THR A 367 19.70 -1.70 -8.60
N LEU A 368 19.03 -0.86 -7.81
CA LEU A 368 19.60 0.42 -7.35
C LEU A 368 20.98 0.22 -6.68
N LEU A 369 21.14 -0.82 -5.87
CA LEU A 369 22.40 -1.13 -5.20
C LEU A 369 23.44 -1.69 -6.15
N VAL A 370 23.04 -2.61 -7.03
CA VAL A 370 23.95 -3.29 -7.98
C VAL A 370 24.54 -2.31 -8.99
N GLU A 371 23.71 -1.37 -9.45
CA GLU A 371 24.09 -0.36 -10.44
C GLU A 371 24.67 0.91 -9.81
N ASN A 372 24.78 0.96 -8.47
CA ASN A 372 25.22 2.15 -7.73
C ASN A 372 24.43 3.40 -8.17
N ARG A 373 23.10 3.31 -8.14
CA ARG A 373 22.17 4.42 -8.43
C ARG A 373 21.88 5.22 -7.17
N PHE A 374 21.29 6.40 -7.35
CA PHE A 374 20.84 7.22 -6.23
C PHE A 374 19.75 6.49 -5.43
N LEU A 375 19.87 6.49 -4.10
CA LEU A 375 19.03 5.69 -3.21
C LEU A 375 17.86 6.47 -2.61
N GLY A 376 17.64 7.72 -2.99
CA GLY A 376 16.51 8.52 -2.49
C GLY A 376 16.64 8.86 -1.01
N GLY A 377 17.85 9.24 -0.56
CA GLY A 377 18.12 9.53 0.85
C GLY A 377 18.26 8.30 1.76
N ARG A 378 18.09 7.09 1.22
CA ARG A 378 18.23 5.82 1.96
C ARG A 378 19.68 5.33 1.97
N THR A 379 20.04 4.62 3.02
CA THR A 379 21.24 3.80 3.12
C THR A 379 21.06 2.49 2.35
N PRO A 380 22.16 1.84 1.91
CA PRO A 380 22.08 0.50 1.32
C PRO A 380 21.36 -0.52 2.21
N VAL A 381 21.51 -0.42 3.52
CA VAL A 381 20.87 -1.34 4.48
C VAL A 381 19.36 -1.13 4.53
N GLU A 382 18.87 0.11 4.45
CA GLU A 382 17.43 0.38 4.38
C GLU A 382 16.81 -0.17 3.09
N ILE A 383 17.49 -0.03 1.95
CA ILE A 383 17.05 -0.64 0.68
C ILE A 383 16.97 -2.17 0.82
N LEU A 384 17.99 -2.80 1.41
CA LEU A 384 18.01 -4.24 1.62
C LEU A 384 16.93 -4.71 2.59
N LYS A 385 16.66 -3.96 3.66
CA LYS A 385 15.58 -4.26 4.61
C LYS A 385 14.22 -4.19 3.93
N ARG A 386 13.96 -3.15 3.14
CA ARG A 386 12.72 -3.06 2.35
C ARG A 386 12.59 -4.22 1.36
N ALA A 387 13.65 -4.51 0.60
CA ALA A 387 13.66 -5.65 -0.32
C ALA A 387 13.43 -7.00 0.39
N ALA A 388 13.93 -7.16 1.62
CA ALA A 388 13.68 -8.36 2.42
C ALA A 388 12.21 -8.50 2.83
N ARG A 389 11.56 -7.39 3.22
CA ARG A 389 10.12 -7.36 3.56
C ARG A 389 9.26 -7.72 2.35
N GLU A 390 9.44 -7.06 1.22
CA GLU A 390 8.73 -7.38 -0.03
C GLU A 390 8.91 -8.86 -0.45
N THR A 391 10.10 -9.43 -0.25
CA THR A 391 10.34 -10.85 -0.56
C THR A 391 9.62 -11.78 0.42
N GLU A 392 9.48 -11.37 1.68
CA GLU A 392 8.75 -12.10 2.72
C GLU A 392 7.24 -12.06 2.44
N ASP A 393 6.71 -10.89 2.09
CA ASP A 393 5.30 -10.71 1.71
C ASP A 393 4.95 -11.59 0.50
N ALA A 394 5.79 -11.59 -0.55
CA ALA A 394 5.65 -12.48 -1.70
C ALA A 394 5.63 -13.98 -1.32
N ILE A 395 6.39 -14.38 -0.30
CA ILE A 395 6.40 -15.76 0.20
C ILE A 395 5.09 -16.07 0.92
N ASP A 396 4.62 -15.17 1.77
CA ASP A 396 3.44 -15.39 2.60
C ASP A 396 2.15 -15.31 1.78
N VAL A 397 2.07 -14.40 0.80
CA VAL A 397 0.98 -14.33 -0.20
C VAL A 397 0.81 -15.66 -0.94
N LEU A 398 1.89 -16.22 -1.49
CA LEU A 398 1.85 -17.51 -2.19
C LEU A 398 1.51 -18.66 -1.26
N ARG A 399 2.05 -18.66 -0.03
CA ARG A 399 1.79 -19.73 0.95
C ARG A 399 0.36 -19.71 1.46
N GLY A 400 -0.24 -18.54 1.62
CA GLY A 400 -1.65 -18.39 2.02
C GLY A 400 -2.60 -19.10 1.06
N GLY A 401 -2.30 -19.08 -0.25
CA GLY A 401 -3.07 -19.81 -1.27
C GLY A 401 -2.53 -21.20 -1.64
N ALA A 402 -1.46 -21.69 -0.98
CA ALA A 402 -0.73 -22.89 -1.36
C ALA A 402 -0.25 -22.92 -2.83
N LEU A 403 0.18 -21.76 -3.35
CA LEU A 403 0.52 -21.55 -4.76
C LEU A 403 2.03 -21.62 -5.03
N HIS A 404 2.39 -22.06 -6.24
CA HIS A 404 3.76 -22.01 -6.80
C HIS A 404 4.90 -22.42 -5.82
N PRO A 405 4.93 -23.65 -5.28
CA PRO A 405 5.93 -24.06 -4.28
C PRO A 405 7.38 -23.97 -4.78
N LEU A 406 7.62 -24.09 -6.09
CA LEU A 406 8.94 -23.86 -6.69
C LEU A 406 9.34 -22.38 -6.70
N ALA A 407 8.39 -21.46 -6.91
CA ALA A 407 8.63 -20.04 -6.78
C ALA A 407 8.96 -19.68 -5.32
N VAL A 408 8.15 -20.15 -4.37
CA VAL A 408 8.41 -19.99 -2.92
C VAL A 408 9.81 -20.47 -2.53
N LYS A 409 10.26 -21.60 -3.09
CA LYS A 409 11.62 -22.12 -2.85
C LYS A 409 12.72 -21.17 -3.30
N ASP A 410 12.59 -20.54 -4.47
CA ASP A 410 13.60 -19.58 -4.95
C ASP A 410 13.44 -18.20 -4.29
N LEU A 411 12.23 -17.76 -3.92
CA LEU A 411 12.00 -16.56 -3.09
C LEU A 411 12.68 -16.69 -1.73
N ARG A 412 12.54 -17.81 -1.02
CA ARG A 412 13.25 -18.05 0.25
C ARG A 412 14.77 -17.98 0.12
N LYS A 413 15.32 -18.41 -1.02
CA LYS A 413 16.76 -18.25 -1.30
C LYS A 413 17.13 -16.80 -1.56
N ALA A 414 16.30 -16.05 -2.29
CA ALA A 414 16.50 -14.62 -2.48
C ALA A 414 16.49 -13.90 -1.12
N TYR A 415 15.49 -14.15 -0.29
CA TYR A 415 15.39 -13.63 1.07
C TYR A 415 16.66 -13.91 1.89
N GLY A 416 17.13 -15.18 1.92
CA GLY A 416 18.36 -15.54 2.63
C GLY A 416 19.60 -14.80 2.13
N LEU A 417 19.71 -14.54 0.82
CA LEU A 417 20.80 -13.74 0.24
C LEU A 417 20.70 -12.26 0.64
N ILE A 418 19.49 -11.69 0.64
CA ILE A 418 19.24 -10.32 1.07
C ILE A 418 19.59 -10.17 2.56
N GLN A 419 19.15 -11.11 3.41
CA GLN A 419 19.48 -11.13 4.83
C GLN A 419 21.00 -11.22 5.08
N ASN A 420 21.72 -12.00 4.28
CA ASN A 420 23.18 -12.03 4.34
C ASN A 420 23.80 -10.70 3.90
N ALA A 421 23.23 -10.02 2.89
CA ALA A 421 23.69 -8.71 2.46
C ALA A 421 23.48 -7.65 3.53
N ILE A 422 22.37 -7.69 4.27
CA ILE A 422 22.09 -6.79 5.41
C ILE A 422 23.18 -6.93 6.48
N LYS A 423 23.62 -8.16 6.76
CA LYS A 423 24.64 -8.46 7.78
C LYS A 423 26.07 -8.21 7.30
N ASP A 424 26.28 -8.13 5.99
CA ASP A 424 27.60 -7.93 5.40
C ASP A 424 28.01 -6.45 5.48
N ASN A 425 29.23 -6.19 5.95
CA ASN A 425 29.83 -4.85 6.05
C ASN A 425 30.28 -4.34 4.66
N TYR A 426 29.33 -4.24 3.71
CA TYR A 426 29.48 -3.67 2.36
C TYR A 426 30.37 -4.40 1.35
N ARG A 427 31.17 -5.40 1.76
CA ARG A 427 32.14 -6.06 0.88
C ARG A 427 31.48 -6.93 -0.19
N ASN A 428 30.41 -7.63 0.17
CA ASN A 428 29.72 -8.57 -0.71
C ASN A 428 28.28 -8.18 -1.02
N GLN A 429 27.80 -7.03 -0.52
CA GLN A 429 26.41 -6.59 -0.70
C GLN A 429 25.99 -6.62 -2.16
N ARG A 430 26.79 -6.06 -3.06
CA ARG A 430 26.52 -6.09 -4.51
C ARG A 430 26.37 -7.51 -5.06
N THR A 431 27.33 -8.39 -4.75
CA THR A 431 27.32 -9.78 -5.24
C THR A 431 26.13 -10.57 -4.69
N LEU A 432 25.78 -10.36 -3.42
CA LEU A 432 24.62 -10.99 -2.78
C LEU A 432 23.31 -10.47 -3.40
N SER A 433 23.19 -9.17 -3.66
CA SER A 433 22.06 -8.56 -4.36
C SER A 433 21.93 -9.09 -5.79
N GLU A 434 23.02 -9.21 -6.55
CA GLU A 434 23.02 -9.82 -7.89
C GLU A 434 22.55 -11.28 -7.86
N ALA A 435 22.97 -12.05 -6.86
CA ALA A 435 22.54 -13.42 -6.66
C ALA A 435 21.05 -13.51 -6.27
N ALA A 436 20.56 -12.58 -5.43
CA ALA A 436 19.16 -12.50 -5.06
C ALA A 436 18.27 -12.15 -6.27
N ILE A 437 18.66 -11.19 -7.11
CA ILE A 437 17.96 -10.87 -8.37
C ILE A 437 17.83 -12.09 -9.28
N LYS A 438 18.89 -12.92 -9.40
CA LYS A 438 18.81 -14.17 -10.18
C LYS A 438 17.79 -15.15 -9.61
N ARG A 439 17.64 -15.21 -8.27
CA ARG A 439 16.63 -16.04 -7.60
C ARG A 439 15.22 -15.49 -7.80
N LEU A 440 15.03 -14.18 -7.71
CA LEU A 440 13.75 -13.50 -7.98
C LEU A 440 13.27 -13.75 -9.42
N ARG A 441 14.17 -13.58 -10.41
CA ARG A 441 13.85 -13.89 -11.82
C ARG A 441 13.48 -15.36 -12.03
N LYS A 442 14.17 -16.27 -11.33
CA LYS A 442 13.83 -17.69 -11.37
C LYS A 442 12.47 -17.98 -10.72
N ALA A 443 12.16 -17.36 -9.59
CA ALA A 443 10.85 -17.47 -8.95
C ALA A 443 9.74 -16.98 -9.90
N ARG A 444 9.92 -15.80 -10.52
CA ARG A 444 9.01 -15.26 -11.54
C ARG A 444 8.78 -16.26 -12.69
N SER A 445 9.83 -16.92 -13.17
CA SER A 445 9.70 -17.91 -14.26
C SER A 445 8.88 -19.15 -13.89
N PHE A 446 8.61 -19.42 -12.61
CA PHE A 446 7.68 -20.46 -12.19
C PHE A 446 6.23 -19.99 -12.06
N ILE A 447 5.98 -18.68 -12.15
CA ILE A 447 4.67 -18.05 -12.00
C ILE A 447 4.06 -17.75 -13.38
N ILE A 448 4.86 -17.20 -14.29
CA ILE A 448 4.43 -16.71 -15.61
C ILE A 448 5.39 -17.22 -16.71
N GLU A 449 4.92 -17.30 -17.95
CA GLU A 449 5.72 -17.72 -19.12
C GLU A 449 6.88 -16.78 -19.46
#